data_AF-A0A166EZT5-F1
#
_entry.id   AF-A0A166EZT5-F1
#
_cell.length_a   1.000
_cell.length_b   1.000
_cell.length_c   1.000
_cell.angle_alpha   90.00
_cell.angle_beta   90.00
_cell.angle_gamma   90.00
#
_symmetry.space_group_name_H-M   'P 1'
#
loop_
_entity.id
_entity.type
_entity.pdbx_description
1 polymer ?
#
loop_
_entity_poly.entity_id
_entity_poly.type
_entity_poly.pdbx_seq_one_letter_code
_entity_poly.pdbx_strand_id
1 'polypeptide(L)'
;MLIESNENKELDSLLFFLYSKLNEKKMYLNKYMAQKAIFKIKMTLGKNHALTESLPYYWYYYGPFSESVADSFNLISDYSNDLNIVLKYPEIEDIVDNLIKNKNFFYNELPIEIYKKFAPYNFQYPFKFKIFDIVDKKRNIENSDDFINDFFQCESQLPNDSYFNEYSNIFSDFLTKLDLINEEHQMGKNWLLLRNPIKELWFTFAKGLRVKQKDEFYNYNTKIWDLQFKESLKMMESYVDIMEDNLKEHSKTNNKYTLLGENILNATVGTYLRSK
;
A
#
# COMPACT_ATOMS: atom_id res chain seq x y z
N MET A 1 0.76 -35.70 -18.53
CA MET A 1 -0.47 -35.86 -17.73
C MET A 1 -0.18 -35.32 -16.34
N LEU A 2 -0.45 -34.03 -16.12
CA LEU A 2 -0.48 -33.47 -14.78
C LEU A 2 -1.80 -33.92 -14.17
N ILE A 3 -1.75 -34.62 -13.04
CA ILE A 3 -2.93 -34.89 -12.23
C ILE A 3 -3.31 -33.52 -11.64
N GLU A 4 -4.22 -32.80 -12.28
CA GLU A 4 -4.85 -31.64 -11.67
C GLU A 4 -5.52 -32.11 -10.38
N SER A 5 -5.04 -31.61 -9.25
CA SER A 5 -5.69 -31.84 -7.96
C SER A 5 -7.14 -31.35 -8.04
N ASN A 6 -8.07 -32.04 -7.38
CA ASN A 6 -9.47 -31.63 -7.34
C ASN A 6 -9.65 -30.19 -6.80
N GLU A 7 -8.71 -29.70 -6.01
CA GLU A 7 -8.70 -28.34 -5.44
C GLU A 7 -8.58 -27.25 -6.52
N ASN A 8 -7.75 -27.47 -7.56
CA ASN A 8 -7.60 -26.52 -8.65
C ASN A 8 -8.91 -26.37 -9.44
N LYS A 9 -9.67 -27.46 -9.59
CA LYS A 9 -10.95 -27.44 -10.32
C LYS A 9 -12.01 -26.57 -9.66
N GLU A 10 -12.05 -26.51 -8.33
CA GLU A 10 -13.04 -25.70 -7.61
C GLU A 10 -12.70 -24.20 -7.69
N LEU A 11 -11.43 -23.84 -7.51
CA LEU A 11 -10.95 -22.47 -7.70
C LEU A 11 -11.17 -21.99 -9.15
N ASP A 12 -10.84 -22.84 -10.13
CA ASP A 12 -11.01 -22.48 -11.53
C ASP A 12 -12.48 -22.28 -11.88
N SER A 13 -13.37 -23.12 -11.35
CA SER A 13 -14.83 -22.98 -11.51
C SER A 13 -15.34 -21.66 -10.91
N LEU A 14 -14.87 -21.30 -9.71
CA LEU A 14 -15.21 -20.04 -9.06
C LEU A 14 -14.75 -18.83 -9.88
N LEU A 15 -13.48 -18.83 -10.30
CA LEU A 15 -12.89 -17.73 -11.06
C LEU A 15 -13.56 -17.54 -12.42
N PHE A 16 -13.87 -18.64 -13.11
CA PHE A 16 -14.58 -18.59 -14.37
C PHE A 16 -15.99 -18.03 -14.20
N PHE A 17 -16.71 -18.48 -13.16
CA PHE A 17 -18.04 -17.96 -12.86
C PHE A 17 -18.01 -16.44 -12.58
N LEU A 18 -17.06 -15.99 -11.74
CA LEU A 18 -16.85 -14.57 -11.47
C LEU A 18 -16.56 -13.80 -12.76
N TYR A 19 -15.66 -14.33 -13.61
CA TYR A 19 -15.29 -13.71 -14.87
C TYR A 19 -16.48 -13.62 -15.85
N SER A 20 -17.26 -14.68 -15.98
CA SER A 20 -18.47 -14.72 -16.81
C SER A 20 -19.48 -13.65 -16.40
N LYS A 21 -19.82 -13.60 -15.10
CA LYS A 21 -20.76 -12.62 -14.57
C LYS A 21 -20.28 -11.17 -14.74
N LEU A 22 -18.97 -10.93 -14.66
CA LEU A 22 -18.39 -9.61 -14.93
C LEU A 22 -18.45 -9.24 -16.43
N ASN A 23 -18.23 -10.20 -17.32
CA ASN A 23 -18.38 -10.00 -18.76
C ASN A 23 -19.83 -9.67 -19.15
N GLU A 24 -20.81 -10.35 -18.57
CA GLU A 24 -22.24 -10.02 -18.75
C GLU A 24 -22.53 -8.56 -18.38
N LYS A 25 -21.86 -8.04 -17.34
CA LYS A 25 -21.96 -6.64 -16.88
C LYS A 25 -21.03 -5.67 -17.62
N LYS A 26 -20.28 -6.13 -18.62
CA LYS A 26 -19.25 -5.35 -19.34
C LYS A 26 -18.24 -4.70 -18.39
N MET A 27 -17.83 -5.45 -17.37
CA MET A 27 -16.82 -5.04 -16.39
C MET A 27 -15.48 -5.71 -16.71
N TYR A 28 -14.42 -4.93 -16.78
CA TYR A 28 -13.07 -5.47 -16.98
C TYR A 28 -12.44 -5.86 -15.64
N LEU A 29 -12.08 -7.14 -15.50
CA LEU A 29 -11.46 -7.66 -14.29
C LEU A 29 -9.94 -7.62 -14.43
N ASN A 30 -9.28 -6.76 -13.64
CA ASN A 30 -7.83 -6.88 -13.46
C ASN A 30 -7.53 -7.87 -12.33
N LYS A 31 -6.33 -8.47 -12.36
CA LYS A 31 -5.91 -9.48 -11.39
C LYS A 31 -6.07 -9.03 -9.93
N TYR A 32 -5.77 -7.77 -9.60
CA TYR A 32 -5.85 -7.28 -8.21
C TYR A 32 -7.28 -7.12 -7.70
N MET A 33 -8.24 -6.91 -8.60
CA MET A 33 -9.66 -6.88 -8.26
C MET A 33 -10.23 -8.29 -8.14
N ALA A 34 -9.78 -9.23 -8.98
CA ALA A 34 -10.11 -10.65 -8.84
C ALA A 34 -9.70 -11.16 -7.45
N GLN A 35 -8.45 -10.88 -7.06
CA GLN A 35 -7.91 -11.21 -5.74
C GLN A 35 -8.76 -10.70 -4.58
N LYS A 36 -9.26 -9.46 -4.67
CA LYS A 36 -10.13 -8.84 -3.65
C LYS A 36 -11.52 -9.46 -3.61
N ALA A 37 -12.11 -9.74 -4.77
CA ALA A 37 -13.42 -10.38 -4.86
C ALA A 37 -13.37 -11.79 -4.27
N ILE A 38 -12.38 -12.60 -4.67
CA ILE A 38 -12.20 -13.97 -4.15
C ILE A 38 -11.87 -13.96 -2.65
N PHE A 39 -11.06 -13.00 -2.18
CA PHE A 39 -10.84 -12.81 -0.74
C PHE A 39 -12.15 -12.50 0.00
N LYS A 40 -12.98 -11.61 -0.54
CA LYS A 40 -14.28 -11.26 0.06
C LYS A 40 -15.23 -12.46 0.08
N ILE A 41 -15.22 -13.30 -0.95
CA ILE A 41 -15.96 -14.57 -0.99
C ILE A 41 -15.47 -15.50 0.13
N LYS A 42 -14.16 -15.75 0.22
CA LYS A 42 -13.55 -16.55 1.30
C LYS A 42 -13.98 -16.06 2.69
N MET A 43 -13.89 -14.75 2.94
CA MET A 43 -14.27 -14.16 4.23
C MET A 43 -15.77 -14.28 4.53
N THR A 44 -16.61 -14.31 3.50
CA THR A 44 -18.07 -14.45 3.65
C THR A 44 -18.48 -15.91 3.91
N LEU A 45 -17.82 -16.87 3.26
CA LEU A 45 -18.05 -18.31 3.47
C LEU A 45 -17.63 -18.76 4.88
N GLY A 46 -16.59 -18.14 5.44
CA GLY A 46 -16.08 -18.44 6.77
C GLY A 46 -15.13 -19.64 6.80
N LYS A 47 -14.54 -19.90 7.98
CA LYS A 47 -13.44 -20.87 8.14
C LYS A 47 -13.84 -22.33 7.92
N ASN A 48 -15.11 -22.68 8.12
CA ASN A 48 -15.57 -24.08 8.06
C ASN A 48 -16.00 -24.53 6.66
N HIS A 49 -15.98 -23.64 5.67
CA HIS A 49 -16.39 -23.95 4.32
C HIS A 49 -15.26 -24.65 3.56
N ALA A 50 -15.55 -25.75 2.85
CA ALA A 50 -14.54 -26.57 2.16
C ALA A 50 -13.64 -25.76 1.21
N LEU A 51 -14.23 -24.84 0.45
CA LEU A 51 -13.51 -23.96 -0.47
C LEU A 51 -12.52 -23.00 0.22
N THR A 52 -12.72 -22.70 1.52
CA THR A 52 -11.88 -21.71 2.22
C THR A 52 -10.43 -22.19 2.36
N GLU A 53 -10.21 -23.49 2.52
CA GLU A 53 -8.87 -24.08 2.63
C GLU A 53 -8.09 -24.00 1.31
N SER A 54 -8.79 -24.14 0.18
CA SER A 54 -8.21 -24.05 -1.18
C SER A 54 -7.93 -22.61 -1.64
N LEU A 55 -8.24 -21.60 -0.81
CA LEU A 55 -8.04 -20.20 -1.12
C LEU A 55 -6.99 -19.58 -0.18
N PRO A 56 -5.71 -19.98 -0.20
CA PRO A 56 -4.72 -19.43 0.71
C PRO A 56 -4.45 -17.96 0.37
N TYR A 57 -4.28 -17.11 1.39
CA TYR A 57 -4.03 -15.67 1.21
C TYR A 57 -2.91 -15.15 2.10
N TYR A 58 -2.23 -14.10 1.65
CA TYR A 58 -1.38 -13.24 2.46
C TYR A 58 -1.64 -11.78 2.11
N TRP A 59 -1.26 -10.85 2.99
CA TRP A 59 -1.33 -9.43 2.69
C TRP A 59 -0.10 -8.96 1.88
N TYR A 60 -0.35 -8.29 0.75
CA TYR A 60 0.67 -7.77 -0.16
C TYR A 60 0.47 -6.26 -0.42
N TYR A 61 1.29 -5.66 -1.30
CA TYR A 61 1.29 -4.22 -1.60
C TYR A 61 -0.07 -3.61 -1.96
N TYR A 62 -0.97 -4.44 -2.53
CA TYR A 62 -2.29 -4.00 -3.00
C TYR A 62 -3.45 -4.60 -2.19
N GLY A 63 -3.15 -5.17 -1.03
CA GLY A 63 -4.11 -5.84 -0.15
C GLY A 63 -3.95 -7.37 -0.16
N PRO A 64 -4.99 -8.14 0.18
CA PRO A 64 -4.93 -9.60 0.19
C PRO A 64 -4.61 -10.13 -1.21
N PHE A 65 -3.68 -11.08 -1.26
CA PHE A 65 -3.18 -11.70 -2.47
C PHE A 65 -2.96 -13.20 -2.27
N SER A 66 -3.12 -13.95 -3.35
CA SER A 66 -2.95 -15.39 -3.42
C SER A 66 -2.29 -15.74 -4.75
N GLU A 67 -1.15 -16.42 -4.70
CA GLU A 67 -0.43 -16.86 -5.90
C GLU A 67 -1.26 -17.86 -6.71
N SER A 68 -1.92 -18.82 -6.06
CA SER A 68 -2.79 -19.79 -6.73
C SER A 68 -3.92 -19.10 -7.49
N VAL A 69 -4.59 -18.12 -6.85
CA VAL A 69 -5.65 -17.34 -7.52
C VAL A 69 -5.09 -16.51 -8.68
N ALA A 70 -3.87 -15.98 -8.55
CA ALA A 70 -3.26 -15.17 -9.61
C ALA A 70 -2.90 -16.02 -10.83
N ASP A 71 -2.35 -17.21 -10.59
CA ASP A 71 -1.96 -18.14 -11.64
C ASP A 71 -3.19 -18.69 -12.37
N SER A 72 -4.21 -19.14 -11.63
CA SER A 72 -5.49 -19.57 -12.22
C SER A 72 -6.18 -18.45 -13.00
N PHE A 73 -6.12 -17.20 -12.53
CA PHE A 73 -6.73 -16.08 -13.24
C PHE A 73 -6.08 -15.83 -14.61
N ASN A 74 -4.75 -15.92 -14.71
CA ASN A 74 -4.04 -15.77 -15.98
C ASN A 74 -4.40 -16.90 -16.96
N LEU A 75 -4.62 -18.11 -16.47
CA LEU A 75 -5.08 -19.22 -17.32
C LEU A 75 -6.49 -18.94 -17.85
N ILE A 76 -7.42 -18.56 -16.98
CA ILE A 76 -8.83 -18.38 -17.34
C ILE A 76 -9.05 -17.23 -18.32
N SER A 77 -8.28 -16.14 -18.22
CA SER A 77 -8.40 -15.03 -19.18
C SER A 77 -8.11 -15.46 -20.62
N ASP A 78 -7.31 -16.51 -20.80
CA ASP A 78 -6.88 -16.98 -22.12
C ASP A 78 -7.89 -17.96 -22.76
N TYR A 79 -8.77 -18.59 -21.96
CA TYR A 79 -9.67 -19.68 -22.41
C TYR A 79 -11.18 -19.36 -22.35
N SER A 80 -11.56 -18.10 -22.09
CA SER A 80 -12.92 -17.74 -21.64
C SER A 80 -14.11 -17.95 -22.61
N ASN A 81 -13.93 -18.51 -23.80
CA ASN A 81 -14.99 -18.54 -24.81
C ASN A 81 -15.93 -19.76 -24.80
N ASP A 82 -15.60 -20.91 -24.18
CA ASP A 82 -16.32 -22.18 -24.54
C ASP A 82 -16.67 -23.16 -23.39
N LEU A 83 -16.74 -22.73 -22.12
CA LEU A 83 -17.06 -23.66 -21.01
C LEU A 83 -18.39 -23.32 -20.30
N ASN A 84 -19.34 -24.25 -20.37
CA ASN A 84 -20.51 -24.28 -19.49
C ASN A 84 -20.08 -24.84 -18.12
N ILE A 85 -19.77 -23.95 -17.19
CA ILE A 85 -19.37 -24.34 -15.83
C ILE A 85 -20.58 -24.31 -14.90
N VAL A 86 -20.77 -25.41 -14.18
CA VAL A 86 -21.74 -25.52 -13.09
C VAL A 86 -20.99 -25.27 -11.79
N LEU A 87 -21.36 -24.20 -11.07
CA LEU A 87 -20.86 -23.98 -9.72
C LEU A 87 -21.34 -25.10 -8.80
N LYS A 88 -20.41 -25.66 -8.03
CA LYS A 88 -20.71 -26.69 -7.03
C LYS A 88 -21.47 -26.14 -5.81
N TYR A 89 -21.32 -24.85 -5.52
CA TYR A 89 -21.85 -24.19 -4.32
C TYR A 89 -22.77 -23.01 -4.72
N PRO A 90 -24.09 -23.22 -4.80
CA PRO A 90 -25.06 -22.19 -5.22
C PRO A 90 -25.03 -20.92 -4.36
N GLU A 91 -24.70 -21.02 -3.08
CA GLU A 91 -24.58 -19.89 -2.16
C GLU A 91 -23.51 -18.87 -2.59
N ILE A 92 -22.52 -19.30 -3.39
CA ILE A 92 -21.50 -18.42 -3.95
C ILE A 92 -22.10 -17.50 -5.02
N GLU A 93 -23.11 -17.97 -5.76
CA GLU A 93 -23.78 -17.16 -6.77
C GLU A 93 -24.37 -15.89 -6.17
N ASP A 94 -25.07 -16.00 -5.04
CA ASP A 94 -25.63 -14.84 -4.33
C ASP A 94 -24.53 -13.87 -3.88
N ILE A 95 -23.39 -14.37 -3.41
CA ILE A 95 -22.26 -13.52 -2.98
C ILE A 95 -21.67 -12.77 -4.17
N VAL A 96 -21.42 -13.48 -5.29
CA VAL A 96 -20.87 -12.90 -6.51
C VAL A 96 -21.84 -11.89 -7.11
N ASP A 97 -23.12 -12.23 -7.22
CA ASP A 97 -24.14 -11.33 -7.74
C ASP A 97 -24.23 -10.05 -6.90
N ASN A 98 -24.16 -10.16 -5.57
CA ASN A 98 -24.10 -8.98 -4.68
C ASN A 98 -22.83 -8.15 -4.89
N LEU A 99 -21.66 -8.79 -5.06
CA LEU A 99 -20.38 -8.11 -5.31
C LEU A 99 -20.40 -7.28 -6.59
N ILE A 100 -21.00 -7.80 -7.66
CA ILE A 100 -20.95 -7.19 -8.99
C ILE A 100 -22.20 -6.36 -9.34
N LYS A 101 -23.23 -6.40 -8.49
CA LYS A 101 -24.49 -5.66 -8.68
C LYS A 101 -24.24 -4.17 -8.91
N ASN A 102 -23.22 -3.62 -8.25
CA ASN A 102 -22.84 -2.22 -8.37
C ASN A 102 -21.36 -2.09 -8.79
N LYS A 103 -21.14 -1.57 -10.00
CA LYS A 103 -19.80 -1.29 -10.53
C LYS A 103 -18.99 -0.37 -9.62
N ASN A 104 -19.62 0.65 -9.03
CA ASN A 104 -18.97 1.55 -8.10
C ASN A 104 -18.50 0.82 -6.83
N PHE A 105 -19.36 -0.06 -6.31
CA PHE A 105 -19.00 -0.88 -5.17
C PHE A 105 -17.75 -1.72 -5.49
N PHE A 106 -17.77 -2.43 -6.62
CA PHE A 106 -16.69 -3.33 -7.01
C PHE A 106 -15.32 -2.62 -7.15
N TYR A 107 -15.27 -1.46 -7.80
CA TYR A 107 -13.99 -0.78 -8.06
C TYR A 107 -13.53 0.16 -6.93
N ASN A 108 -14.46 0.77 -6.19
CA ASN A 108 -14.14 1.84 -5.24
C ASN A 108 -14.40 1.42 -3.80
N GLU A 109 -15.56 0.83 -3.50
CA GLU A 109 -15.96 0.56 -2.12
C GLU A 109 -15.39 -0.76 -1.60
N LEU A 110 -15.27 -1.79 -2.43
CA LEU A 110 -14.74 -3.09 -2.05
C LEU A 110 -13.29 -2.99 -1.52
N PRO A 111 -12.34 -2.28 -2.18
CA PRO A 111 -11.02 -2.06 -1.59
C PRO A 111 -11.10 -1.36 -0.23
N ILE A 112 -11.95 -0.35 -0.08
CA ILE A 112 -12.11 0.38 1.19
C ILE A 112 -12.67 -0.54 2.27
N GLU A 113 -13.71 -1.31 1.96
CA GLU A 113 -14.33 -2.27 2.87
C GLU A 113 -13.29 -3.30 3.34
N ILE A 114 -12.49 -3.83 2.41
CA ILE A 114 -11.48 -4.84 2.74
C ILE A 114 -10.47 -4.30 3.75
N TYR A 115 -9.96 -3.10 3.53
CA TYR A 115 -9.00 -2.50 4.45
C TYR A 115 -9.65 -2.07 5.78
N LYS A 116 -10.89 -1.60 5.77
CA LYS A 116 -11.57 -1.20 7.02
C LYS A 116 -11.95 -2.40 7.90
N LYS A 117 -12.39 -3.50 7.30
CA LYS A 117 -12.96 -4.64 8.04
C LYS A 117 -11.99 -5.78 8.26
N PHE A 118 -11.04 -5.99 7.35
CA PHE A 118 -10.21 -7.19 7.35
C PHE A 118 -8.72 -6.89 7.47
N ALA A 119 -8.29 -5.62 7.39
CA ALA A 119 -6.88 -5.29 7.64
C ALA A 119 -6.52 -5.67 9.07
N PRO A 120 -5.43 -6.43 9.29
CA PRO A 120 -4.98 -6.84 10.61
C PRO A 120 -4.48 -5.67 11.47
N TYR A 121 -4.07 -4.55 10.86
CA TYR A 121 -3.62 -3.37 11.58
C TYR A 121 -4.36 -2.11 11.11
N ASN A 122 -4.77 -1.27 12.07
CA ASN A 122 -5.49 -0.02 11.82
C ASN A 122 -4.69 0.93 10.93
N PHE A 123 -3.36 0.96 11.06
CA PHE A 123 -2.42 1.70 10.21
C PHE A 123 -2.71 1.60 8.71
N GLN A 124 -3.11 0.42 8.22
CA GLN A 124 -3.21 0.14 6.79
C GLN A 124 -4.22 1.02 6.06
N TYR A 125 -5.36 1.30 6.69
CA TYR A 125 -6.43 2.05 6.04
C TYR A 125 -6.05 3.52 5.78
N PRO A 126 -5.71 4.35 6.80
CA PRO A 126 -5.35 5.73 6.57
C PRO A 126 -4.09 5.83 5.71
N PHE A 127 -3.07 5.00 5.94
CA PHE A 127 -1.85 5.07 5.13
C PHE A 127 -2.14 4.76 3.65
N LYS A 128 -2.91 3.71 3.36
CA LYS A 128 -3.19 3.32 1.97
C LYS A 128 -3.99 4.37 1.21
N PHE A 129 -5.06 4.89 1.82
CA PHE A 129 -6.05 5.70 1.10
C PHE A 129 -5.85 7.21 1.25
N LYS A 130 -5.18 7.66 2.31
CA LYS A 130 -4.91 9.09 2.51
C LYS A 130 -3.51 9.48 2.08
N ILE A 131 -2.50 8.64 2.33
CA ILE A 131 -1.10 8.97 2.03
C ILE A 131 -0.66 8.34 0.71
N PHE A 132 -0.68 7.01 0.63
CA PHE A 132 -0.14 6.27 -0.51
C PHE A 132 -0.91 6.57 -1.80
N ASP A 133 -2.24 6.72 -1.75
CA ASP A 133 -3.06 7.01 -2.93
C ASP A 133 -2.69 8.35 -3.61
N ILE A 134 -2.31 9.36 -2.81
CA ILE A 134 -1.83 10.66 -3.33
C ILE A 134 -0.55 10.44 -4.15
N VAL A 135 0.40 9.69 -3.58
CA VAL A 135 1.70 9.41 -4.19
C VAL A 135 1.56 8.50 -5.43
N ASP A 136 0.73 7.46 -5.34
CA ASP A 136 0.54 6.47 -6.39
C ASP A 136 -0.17 7.08 -7.62
N LYS A 137 -1.20 7.90 -7.38
CA LYS A 137 -1.91 8.65 -8.43
C LYS A 137 -1.17 9.92 -8.87
N LYS A 138 0.06 10.13 -8.39
CA LYS A 138 0.90 11.29 -8.71
C LYS A 138 0.18 12.64 -8.48
N ARG A 139 -0.73 12.69 -7.51
CA ARG A 139 -1.46 13.91 -7.15
C ARG A 139 -0.50 14.93 -6.52
N ASN A 140 -0.90 16.19 -6.57
CA ASN A 140 -0.25 17.24 -5.82
C ASN A 140 -0.81 17.26 -4.40
N ILE A 141 0.01 17.69 -3.45
CA ILE A 141 -0.48 18.01 -2.12
C ILE A 141 -1.12 19.39 -2.21
N GLU A 142 -2.43 19.47 -1.96
CA GLU A 142 -3.17 20.73 -1.96
C GLU A 142 -2.91 21.52 -0.67
N ASN A 143 -2.86 20.82 0.47
CA ASN A 143 -2.54 21.38 1.77
C ASN A 143 -1.50 20.48 2.46
N SER A 144 -0.30 21.02 2.70
CA SER A 144 0.79 20.27 3.32
C SER A 144 0.53 19.95 4.78
N ASP A 145 -0.12 20.84 5.53
CA ASP A 145 -0.41 20.60 6.95
C ASP A 145 -1.41 19.45 7.14
N ASP A 146 -2.46 19.39 6.30
CA ASP A 146 -3.40 18.27 6.32
C ASP A 146 -2.69 16.94 5.98
N PHE A 147 -1.75 16.98 5.04
CA PHE A 147 -0.97 15.80 4.66
C PHE A 147 -0.05 15.33 5.79
N ILE A 148 0.63 16.24 6.49
CA ILE A 148 1.45 15.91 7.67
C ILE A 148 0.57 15.38 8.81
N ASN A 149 -0.59 15.99 9.05
CA ASN A 149 -1.55 15.51 10.05
C ASN A 149 -2.03 14.08 9.75
N ASP A 150 -2.23 13.72 8.48
CA ASP A 150 -2.55 12.36 8.09
C ASP A 150 -1.40 11.37 8.41
N PHE A 151 -0.13 11.80 8.32
CA PHE A 151 1.01 10.99 8.79
C PHE A 151 1.02 10.79 10.30
N PHE A 152 0.82 11.85 11.10
CA PHE A 152 0.72 11.71 12.56
C PHE A 152 -0.44 10.81 12.97
N GLN A 153 -1.57 10.89 12.26
CA GLN A 153 -2.67 9.95 12.45
C GLN A 153 -2.23 8.50 12.17
N CYS A 154 -1.47 8.27 11.10
CA CYS A 154 -0.95 6.93 10.79
C CYS A 154 0.03 6.43 11.87
N GLU A 155 0.94 7.29 12.33
CA GLU A 155 1.90 6.96 13.39
C GLU A 155 1.19 6.45 14.67
N SER A 156 0.14 7.16 15.09
CA SER A 156 -0.67 6.76 16.26
C SER A 156 -1.36 5.39 16.12
N GLN A 157 -1.42 4.85 14.90
CA GLN A 157 -2.07 3.59 14.56
C GLN A 157 -1.09 2.48 14.16
N LEU A 158 0.23 2.73 14.28
CA LEU A 158 1.26 1.73 14.04
C LEU A 158 1.03 0.47 14.91
N PRO A 159 1.39 -0.72 14.41
CA PRO A 159 1.21 -1.95 15.16
C PRO A 159 1.97 -1.95 16.48
N ASN A 160 1.29 -2.32 17.58
CA ASN A 160 1.94 -2.69 18.84
C ASN A 160 2.41 -4.16 18.80
N ASP A 161 3.20 -4.51 17.79
CA ASP A 161 3.81 -5.83 17.60
C ASP A 161 5.32 -5.65 17.51
N SER A 162 6.08 -6.36 18.35
CA SER A 162 7.53 -6.21 18.44
C SER A 162 8.26 -6.47 17.11
N TYR A 163 7.64 -7.23 16.20
CA TYR A 163 8.17 -7.48 14.86
C TYR A 163 8.26 -6.19 14.02
N PHE A 164 7.46 -5.16 14.32
CA PHE A 164 7.44 -3.88 13.63
C PHE A 164 8.11 -2.75 14.42
N ASN A 165 8.84 -3.03 15.50
CA ASN A 165 9.50 -1.98 16.30
C ASN A 165 10.49 -1.16 15.47
N GLU A 166 11.36 -1.84 14.71
CA GLU A 166 12.35 -1.17 13.85
C GLU A 166 11.66 -0.32 12.76
N TYR A 167 10.62 -0.87 12.12
CA TYR A 167 9.79 -0.12 11.18
C TYR A 167 9.18 1.14 11.82
N SER A 168 8.65 1.01 13.04
CA SER A 168 7.99 2.10 13.74
C SER A 168 8.98 3.22 14.09
N ASN A 169 10.19 2.87 14.53
CA ASN A 169 11.24 3.86 14.77
C ASN A 169 11.61 4.61 13.49
N ILE A 170 11.85 3.87 12.39
CA ILE A 170 12.17 4.48 11.09
C ILE A 170 11.02 5.37 10.59
N PHE A 171 9.77 4.95 10.81
CA PHE A 171 8.59 5.75 10.47
C PHE A 171 8.55 7.07 11.25
N SER A 172 8.77 7.03 12.56
CA SER A 172 8.80 8.21 13.43
C SER A 172 9.95 9.16 13.05
N ASP A 173 11.12 8.61 12.76
CA ASP A 173 12.26 9.41 12.31
C ASP A 173 11.97 10.08 10.96
N PHE A 174 11.40 9.31 10.01
CA PHE A 174 10.95 9.84 8.72
C PHE A 174 9.95 10.98 8.91
N LEU A 175 8.94 10.80 9.76
CA LEU A 175 7.91 11.82 10.02
C LEU A 175 8.52 13.08 10.64
N THR A 176 9.45 12.93 11.57
CA THR A 176 10.19 14.06 12.14
C THR A 176 10.92 14.86 11.06
N LYS A 177 11.59 14.19 10.11
CA LYS A 177 12.26 14.88 8.99
C LYS A 177 11.25 15.50 8.02
N LEU A 178 10.13 14.83 7.79
CA LEU A 178 9.07 15.32 6.92
C LEU A 178 8.45 16.61 7.46
N ASP A 179 8.22 16.67 8.77
CA ASP A 179 7.68 17.85 9.45
C ASP A 179 8.64 19.03 9.36
N LEU A 180 9.94 18.82 9.59
CA LEU A 180 10.97 19.85 9.38
C LEU A 180 11.00 20.40 7.94
N ILE A 181 10.84 19.53 6.93
CA ILE A 181 10.74 19.96 5.52
C ILE A 181 9.50 20.84 5.29
N ASN A 182 8.40 20.53 5.98
CA ASN A 182 7.16 21.32 5.91
C ASN A 182 7.34 22.70 6.56
N GLU A 183 7.93 22.76 7.76
CA GLU A 183 8.21 24.01 8.50
C GLU A 183 9.11 24.96 7.72
N GLU A 184 10.10 24.44 6.98
CA GLU A 184 10.94 25.26 6.10
C GLU A 184 10.22 25.73 4.80
N HIS A 185 8.92 25.42 4.65
CA HIS A 185 8.09 25.67 3.47
C HIS A 185 8.66 25.08 2.16
N GLN A 186 9.37 23.96 2.27
CA GLN A 186 10.03 23.32 1.12
C GLN A 186 9.25 22.14 0.55
N MET A 187 8.08 21.83 1.10
CA MET A 187 7.28 20.68 0.69
C MET A 187 7.01 20.64 -0.81
N GLY A 188 6.67 21.79 -1.42
CA GLY A 188 6.45 21.88 -2.88
C GLY A 188 7.69 21.54 -3.72
N LYS A 189 8.88 21.98 -3.28
CA LYS A 189 10.15 21.70 -3.99
C LYS A 189 10.60 20.26 -3.77
N ASN A 190 10.41 19.73 -2.57
CA ASN A 190 10.87 18.41 -2.16
C ASN A 190 9.84 17.30 -2.42
N TRP A 191 8.61 17.63 -2.81
CA TRP A 191 7.54 16.63 -3.01
C TRP A 191 7.96 15.48 -3.93
N LEU A 192 8.62 15.79 -5.04
CA LEU A 192 9.08 14.76 -5.98
C LEU A 192 10.11 13.81 -5.36
N LEU A 193 10.97 14.33 -4.46
CA LEU A 193 11.96 13.54 -3.73
C LEU A 193 11.31 12.65 -2.67
N LEU A 194 10.20 13.10 -2.07
CA LEU A 194 9.47 12.38 -1.02
C LEU A 194 8.60 11.23 -1.55
N ARG A 195 8.23 11.23 -2.84
CA ARG A 195 7.36 10.20 -3.42
C ARG A 195 7.92 8.78 -3.25
N ASN A 196 9.21 8.59 -3.53
CA ASN A 196 9.82 7.25 -3.44
C ASN A 196 9.93 6.77 -1.98
N PRO A 197 10.48 7.55 -1.03
CA PRO A 197 10.46 7.20 0.39
C PRO A 197 9.08 6.81 0.92
N ILE A 198 8.02 7.56 0.57
CA ILE A 198 6.65 7.25 1.03
C ILE A 198 6.13 5.93 0.45
N LYS A 199 6.44 5.64 -0.82
CA LYS A 199 6.11 4.33 -1.42
C LYS A 199 6.86 3.20 -0.71
N GLU A 200 8.13 3.41 -0.41
CA GLU A 200 8.95 2.42 0.26
C GLU A 200 8.53 2.20 1.72
N LEU A 201 8.02 3.23 2.43
CA LEU A 201 7.38 3.04 3.74
C LEU A 201 6.21 2.05 3.65
N TRP A 202 5.34 2.21 2.65
CA TRP A 202 4.21 1.30 2.44
C TRP A 202 4.67 -0.11 2.06
N PHE A 203 5.61 -0.23 1.12
CA PHE A 203 6.07 -1.53 0.65
C PHE A 203 6.86 -2.27 1.73
N THR A 204 7.65 -1.58 2.53
CA THR A 204 8.36 -2.14 3.68
C THR A 204 7.37 -2.67 4.70
N PHE A 205 6.36 -1.87 5.07
CA PHE A 205 5.28 -2.33 5.95
C PHE A 205 4.59 -3.59 5.42
N ALA A 206 4.18 -3.57 4.14
CA ALA A 206 3.49 -4.69 3.51
C ALA A 206 4.38 -5.95 3.42
N LYS A 207 5.71 -5.82 3.27
CA LYS A 207 6.64 -6.96 3.34
C LYS A 207 6.65 -7.60 4.73
N GLY A 208 6.73 -6.79 5.79
CA GLY A 208 6.64 -7.29 7.16
C GLY A 208 5.27 -7.91 7.45
N LEU A 209 4.21 -7.28 6.95
CA LEU A 209 2.85 -7.77 7.06
C LEU A 209 2.66 -9.14 6.44
N ARG A 210 3.21 -9.34 5.25
CA ARG A 210 3.20 -10.63 4.54
C ARG A 210 3.83 -11.76 5.36
N VAL A 211 4.84 -11.48 6.17
CA VAL A 211 5.47 -12.49 7.04
C VAL A 211 4.53 -12.88 8.19
N LYS A 212 3.88 -11.87 8.79
CA LYS A 212 3.08 -12.00 10.02
C LYS A 212 1.64 -12.44 9.79
N GLN A 213 1.05 -12.05 8.67
CA GLN A 213 -0.38 -12.17 8.37
C GLN A 213 -0.57 -12.94 7.06
N LYS A 214 -0.05 -14.17 7.05
CA LYS A 214 -0.15 -15.14 5.96
C LYS A 214 -0.90 -16.39 6.40
N ASP A 215 -1.48 -17.06 5.42
CA ASP A 215 -1.95 -18.43 5.54
C ASP A 215 -0.77 -19.41 5.76
N GLU A 216 -1.03 -20.52 6.45
CA GLU A 216 -0.04 -21.57 6.74
C GLU A 216 0.51 -22.20 5.46
N PHE A 217 -0.29 -22.20 4.39
CA PHE A 217 0.14 -22.61 3.05
C PHE A 217 1.48 -21.97 2.66
N TYR A 218 1.69 -20.69 3.01
CA TYR A 218 2.89 -19.94 2.63
C TYR A 218 4.04 -20.02 3.64
N ASN A 219 4.01 -20.97 4.58
CA ASN A 219 5.06 -21.11 5.60
C ASN A 219 6.46 -21.33 4.98
N TYR A 220 6.54 -21.97 3.81
CA TYR A 220 7.79 -22.21 3.08
C TYR A 220 8.49 -20.92 2.60
N ASN A 221 7.75 -19.83 2.35
CA ASN A 221 8.35 -18.56 1.91
C ASN A 221 8.83 -17.66 3.07
N THR A 222 8.41 -17.96 4.31
CA THR A 222 8.58 -17.04 5.47
C THR A 222 9.98 -16.50 5.62
N LYS A 223 11.00 -17.36 5.50
CA LYS A 223 12.41 -16.97 5.66
C LYS A 223 12.87 -15.97 4.59
N ILE A 224 12.50 -16.20 3.34
CA ILE A 224 12.85 -15.32 2.22
C ILE A 224 12.13 -13.96 2.39
N TRP A 225 10.86 -14.00 2.78
CA TRP A 225 10.08 -12.78 2.99
C TRP A 225 10.58 -11.95 4.17
N ASP A 226 11.03 -12.60 5.26
CA ASP A 226 11.65 -11.94 6.41
C ASP A 226 12.97 -11.26 6.01
N LEU A 227 13.80 -11.91 5.20
CA LEU A 227 15.02 -11.30 4.67
C LEU A 227 14.70 -10.06 3.82
N GLN A 228 13.72 -10.16 2.92
CA GLN A 228 13.29 -9.03 2.09
C GLN A 228 12.75 -7.86 2.92
N PHE A 229 12.04 -8.14 4.02
CA PHE A 229 11.59 -7.12 4.95
C PHE A 229 12.77 -6.39 5.60
N LYS A 230 13.74 -7.14 6.14
CA LYS A 230 14.96 -6.59 6.76
C LYS A 230 15.81 -5.77 5.80
N GLU A 231 15.95 -6.21 4.55
CA GLU A 231 16.65 -5.43 3.52
C GLU A 231 15.94 -4.11 3.22
N SER A 232 14.61 -4.12 3.26
CA SER A 232 13.80 -2.92 3.01
C SER A 232 13.86 -1.93 4.17
N LEU A 233 13.98 -2.40 5.42
CA LEU A 233 14.23 -1.55 6.58
C LEU A 233 15.53 -0.75 6.42
N LYS A 234 16.64 -1.43 6.06
CA LYS A 234 17.93 -0.76 5.79
C LYS A 234 17.86 0.29 4.69
N MET A 235 17.12 -0.02 3.62
CA MET A 235 16.90 0.92 2.52
C MET A 235 16.10 2.14 3.01
N MET A 236 15.11 1.93 3.88
CA MET A 236 14.34 3.02 4.47
C MET A 236 15.19 3.91 5.40
N GLU A 237 16.06 3.33 6.22
CA GLU A 237 17.03 4.09 7.03
C GLU A 237 17.88 4.99 6.13
N SER A 238 18.39 4.45 5.02
CA SER A 238 19.18 5.23 4.05
C SER A 238 18.39 6.40 3.45
N TYR A 239 17.08 6.25 3.24
CA TYR A 239 16.23 7.37 2.79
C TYR A 239 16.10 8.46 3.85
N VAL A 240 15.95 8.08 5.12
CA VAL A 240 15.89 9.02 6.24
C VAL A 240 17.21 9.78 6.37
N ASP A 241 18.35 9.11 6.24
CA ASP A 241 19.67 9.73 6.26
C ASP A 241 19.84 10.75 5.13
N ILE A 242 19.44 10.40 3.90
CA ILE A 242 19.48 11.32 2.76
C ILE A 242 18.60 12.55 2.99
N MET A 243 17.41 12.38 3.59
CA MET A 243 16.55 13.51 3.95
C MET A 243 17.22 14.42 4.97
N GLU A 244 17.88 13.85 5.98
CA GLU A 244 18.62 14.59 6.98
C GLU A 244 19.80 15.37 6.39
N ASP A 245 20.58 14.76 5.52
CA ASP A 245 21.71 15.42 4.86
C ASP A 245 21.24 16.59 4.00
N ASN A 246 20.15 16.42 3.25
CA ASN A 246 19.53 17.51 2.48
C ASN A 246 19.10 18.68 3.38
N LEU A 247 18.47 18.41 4.52
CA LEU A 247 18.10 19.46 5.50
C LEU A 247 19.33 20.20 6.04
N LYS A 248 20.42 19.48 6.35
CA LYS A 248 21.69 20.08 6.81
C LYS A 248 22.35 20.96 5.73
N GLU A 249 22.30 20.59 4.47
CA GLU A 249 22.84 21.42 3.38
C GLU A 249 22.04 22.71 3.17
N HIS A 250 20.72 22.64 3.28
CA HIS A 250 19.84 23.81 3.13
C HIS A 250 20.03 24.82 4.26
N SER A 251 20.09 24.35 5.52
CA SER A 251 20.34 25.23 6.68
C SER A 251 21.70 25.95 6.59
N LYS A 252 22.77 25.28 6.14
CA LYS A 252 24.08 25.93 5.89
C LYS A 252 24.00 27.01 4.81
N THR A 253 23.25 26.74 3.75
CA THR A 253 23.09 27.65 2.61
C THR A 253 22.32 28.90 3.03
N ASN A 254 21.22 28.75 3.77
CA ASN A 254 20.44 29.86 4.30
C ASN A 254 21.27 30.73 5.26
N ASN A 255 22.02 30.11 6.17
CA ASN A 255 22.91 30.86 7.07
C ASN A 255 23.96 31.68 6.32
N LYS A 256 24.52 31.15 5.22
CA LYS A 256 25.46 31.89 4.37
C LYS A 256 24.83 33.11 3.72
N TYR A 257 23.59 33.02 3.23
CA TYR A 257 22.88 34.15 2.64
C TYR A 257 22.44 35.18 3.67
N THR A 258 22.02 34.76 4.86
CA THR A 258 21.72 35.68 5.97
C THR A 258 22.97 36.45 6.36
N LEU A 259 24.11 35.77 6.52
CA LEU A 259 25.39 36.43 6.83
C LEU A 259 25.83 37.40 5.72
N LEU A 260 25.64 37.02 4.45
CA LEU A 260 25.92 37.89 3.31
C LEU A 260 24.99 39.11 3.28
N GLY A 261 23.70 38.93 3.56
CA GLY A 261 22.70 39.99 3.64
C GLY A 261 22.99 40.97 4.78
N GLU A 262 23.36 40.48 5.96
CA GLU A 262 23.82 41.30 7.08
C GLU A 262 25.08 42.08 6.73
N ASN A 263 26.05 41.45 6.05
CA ASN A 263 27.27 42.12 5.61
C ASN A 263 26.97 43.22 4.57
N ILE A 264 26.06 42.98 3.63
CA ILE A 264 25.62 43.98 2.65
C ILE A 264 24.87 45.12 3.34
N LEU A 265 23.95 44.83 4.26
CA LEU A 265 23.21 45.83 5.03
C LEU A 265 24.17 46.69 5.87
N ASN A 266 25.12 46.08 6.57
CA ASN A 266 26.11 46.80 7.37
C ASN A 266 27.05 47.65 6.50
N ALA A 267 27.46 47.17 5.33
CA ALA A 267 28.27 47.94 4.38
C ALA A 267 27.51 49.13 3.79
N THR A 268 26.21 48.96 3.52
CA THR A 268 25.36 49.98 2.88
C THR A 268 24.84 51.03 3.88
N VAL A 269 24.45 50.61 5.09
CA VAL A 269 24.00 51.51 6.16
C VAL A 269 25.21 52.25 6.78
N GLY A 270 26.35 51.56 6.93
CA GLY A 270 27.58 52.15 7.44
C GLY A 270 28.18 53.21 6.51
N THR A 271 27.95 53.12 5.19
CA THR A 271 28.34 54.16 4.23
C THR A 271 27.39 55.35 4.25
N TYR A 272 26.09 55.13 4.45
CA TYR A 272 25.08 56.20 4.54
C TYR A 272 25.18 57.05 5.82
N LEU A 273 25.65 56.46 6.93
CA LEU A 273 25.85 57.18 8.19
C LEU A 273 27.18 57.95 8.26
N ARG A 274 28.15 57.65 7.38
CA ARG A 274 29.44 58.36 7.28
C ARG A 274 29.45 59.49 6.25
N SER A 275 28.40 59.62 5.45
CA SER A 275 28.24 60.67 4.43
C SER A 275 27.31 61.82 4.86
N LYS A 276 26.86 61.83 6.12
CA LYS A 276 26.26 62.98 6.80
C LYS A 276 27.26 63.56 7.79
#